data_AF-R5IDU5-F1
#
_entry.id   AF-R5IDU5-F1
#
_cell.length_a   1.000
_cell.length_b   1.000
_cell.length_c   1.000
_cell.angle_alpha   90.00
_cell.angle_beta   90.00
_cell.angle_gamma   90.00
#
_symmetry.space_group_name_H-M   'P 1'
#
loop_
_entity.id
_entity.type
_entity.pdbx_description
1 polymer ?
#
loop_
_entity_poly.entity_id
_entity_poly.type
_entity_poly.pdbx_seq_one_letter_code
_entity_poly.pdbx_strand_id
1 'polypeptide(L)'
;MREALLLAREAAADGEVPVGCVITLEDRIVGRGRNRREKGKTALAHAELEAIGEACRTLGGWRLWQCTLYVTLEPCPMCAGAILNAHLPRVVFGAKDPKSGAAGSLVDLLHLPGCFQPEVSGGILEAECSQALRDFFRTLRQARASCKDADEKKEETLYAISDHV
;
A
#
# COMPACT_ATOMS: atom_id res chain seq x y z
N MET A 1 -3.17 1.17 -13.55
CA MET A 1 -2.15 0.41 -12.78
C MET A 1 -0.74 0.99 -12.88
N ARG A 2 -0.19 1.28 -14.07
CA ARG A 2 1.19 1.84 -14.16
C ARG A 2 1.39 3.14 -13.37
N GLU A 3 0.41 4.03 -13.37
CA GLU A 3 0.40 5.24 -12.52
C GLU A 3 0.45 4.91 -11.01
N ALA A 4 -0.29 3.89 -10.56
CA ALA A 4 -0.23 3.43 -9.17
C ALA A 4 1.16 2.84 -8.82
N LEU A 5 1.84 2.20 -9.77
CA LEU A 5 3.22 1.74 -9.58
C LEU A 5 4.22 2.91 -9.46
N LEU A 6 4.00 4.03 -10.15
CA LEU A 6 4.82 5.24 -9.96
C LEU A 6 4.69 5.75 -8.52
N LEU A 7 3.45 5.86 -8.02
CA LEU A 7 3.17 6.24 -6.63
C LEU A 7 3.76 5.25 -5.62
N ALA A 8 3.72 3.94 -5.90
CA ALA A 8 4.35 2.92 -5.07
C ALA A 8 5.88 3.09 -5.00
N ARG A 9 6.53 3.47 -6.11
CA ARG A 9 7.98 3.77 -6.13
C ARG A 9 8.31 5.01 -5.31
N GLU A 10 7.47 6.05 -5.36
CA GLU A 10 7.64 7.21 -4.50
C GLU A 10 7.51 6.86 -3.02
N ALA A 11 6.59 5.96 -2.64
CA ALA A 11 6.49 5.45 -1.28
C ALA A 11 7.78 4.73 -0.85
N ALA A 12 8.30 3.81 -1.67
CA ALA A 12 9.58 3.16 -1.39
C ALA A 12 10.75 4.16 -1.25
N ALA A 13 10.80 5.20 -2.09
CA ALA A 13 11.82 6.24 -2.00
C ALA A 13 11.74 7.03 -0.68
N ASP A 14 10.55 7.17 -0.11
CA ASP A 14 10.31 7.76 1.21
C ASP A 14 10.53 6.75 2.37
N GLY A 15 10.97 5.52 2.10
CA GLY A 15 11.18 4.47 3.10
C GLY A 15 9.89 3.77 3.55
N GLU A 16 8.79 3.96 2.83
CA GLU A 16 7.47 3.38 3.11
C GLU A 16 7.24 2.10 2.30
N VAL A 17 6.36 1.22 2.77
CA VAL A 17 5.94 0.03 2.00
C VAL A 17 5.42 0.48 0.62
N PRO A 18 5.89 -0.09 -0.51
CA PRO A 18 5.57 0.39 -1.86
C PRO A 18 4.16 -0.01 -2.29
N VAL A 19 3.18 0.75 -1.80
CA VAL A 19 1.78 0.65 -2.23
C VAL A 19 1.34 1.99 -2.78
N GLY A 20 0.78 1.98 -3.98
CA GLY A 20 0.20 3.15 -4.63
C GLY A 20 -1.20 2.85 -5.12
N CYS A 21 -2.01 3.89 -5.21
CA CYS A 21 -3.41 3.82 -5.61
C CYS A 21 -3.79 5.03 -6.47
N VAL A 22 -4.59 4.81 -7.50
CA VAL A 22 -5.24 5.87 -8.28
C VAL A 22 -6.72 5.55 -8.44
N ILE A 23 -7.54 6.58 -8.44
CA ILE A 23 -8.98 6.49 -8.73
C ILE A 23 -9.27 7.28 -10.00
N THR A 24 -9.98 6.67 -10.93
CA THR A 24 -10.38 7.32 -12.19
C THR A 24 -11.89 7.51 -12.26
N LEU A 25 -12.31 8.59 -12.89
CA LEU A 25 -13.63 8.80 -13.45
C LEU A 25 -13.44 8.79 -14.97
N GLU A 26 -13.94 7.76 -15.64
CA GLU A 26 -13.60 7.47 -17.04
C GLU A 26 -12.07 7.42 -17.21
N ASP A 27 -11.51 8.19 -18.15
CA ASP A 27 -10.07 8.25 -18.45
C ASP A 27 -9.31 9.26 -17.57
N ARG A 28 -10.00 9.97 -16.68
CA ARG A 28 -9.40 11.02 -15.85
C ARG A 28 -9.11 10.51 -14.44
N ILE A 29 -7.86 10.62 -14.01
CA ILE A 29 -7.49 10.39 -12.60
C ILE A 29 -8.04 11.53 -11.74
N VAL A 30 -8.88 11.19 -10.77
CA VAL A 30 -9.53 12.12 -9.83
C VAL A 30 -8.99 12.01 -8.41
N GLY A 31 -8.25 10.95 -8.09
CA GLY A 31 -7.56 10.80 -6.81
C GLY A 31 -6.31 9.96 -6.94
N ARG A 32 -5.29 10.29 -6.14
CA ARG A 32 -4.01 9.59 -6.04
C ARG A 32 -3.69 9.37 -4.57
N GLY A 33 -2.99 8.28 -4.29
CA GLY A 33 -2.58 7.98 -2.93
C GLY A 33 -1.41 7.03 -2.93
N ARG A 34 -0.57 7.15 -1.89
CA ARG A 34 0.51 6.20 -1.64
C ARG A 34 0.63 5.95 -0.15
N ASN A 35 1.18 4.80 0.22
CA ASN A 35 1.39 4.52 1.63
C ASN A 35 2.37 5.54 2.23
N ARG A 36 1.96 6.14 3.36
CA ARG A 36 2.72 7.13 4.14
C ARG A 36 2.58 6.89 5.65
N ARG A 37 2.33 5.65 6.06
CA ARG A 37 2.07 5.27 7.45
C ARG A 37 3.16 5.77 8.40
N GLU A 38 4.43 5.55 8.07
CA GLU A 38 5.56 5.89 8.94
C GLU A 38 5.80 7.41 9.01
N LYS A 39 5.66 8.11 7.88
CA LYS A 39 5.85 9.57 7.75
C LYS A 39 4.67 10.34 8.35
N GLY A 40 3.46 9.89 8.08
CA GLY A 40 2.22 10.47 8.61
C GLY A 40 1.96 10.15 10.08
N LYS A 41 2.74 9.22 10.66
CA LYS A 41 2.58 8.76 12.06
C LYS A 41 1.13 8.36 12.38
N THR A 42 0.48 7.72 11.41
CA THR A 42 -0.92 7.31 11.50
C THR A 42 -1.12 5.96 10.84
N ALA A 43 -1.89 5.09 11.49
CA ALA A 43 -2.26 3.79 10.95
C ALA A 43 -3.18 3.89 9.71
N LEU A 44 -3.75 5.06 9.44
CA LEU A 44 -4.73 5.28 8.37
C LEU A 44 -4.11 5.77 7.05
N ALA A 45 -2.81 6.07 6.99
CA ALA A 45 -2.17 6.62 5.78
C ALA A 45 -1.83 5.53 4.75
N HIS A 46 -2.84 4.75 4.37
CA HIS A 46 -2.79 3.77 3.28
C HIS A 46 -3.11 4.44 1.94
N ALA A 47 -2.58 3.88 0.86
CA ALA A 47 -2.72 4.43 -0.49
C ALA A 47 -4.19 4.59 -0.91
N GLU A 48 -5.03 3.61 -0.60
CA GLU A 48 -6.45 3.61 -0.95
C GLU A 48 -7.22 4.69 -0.21
N LEU A 49 -6.94 4.89 1.08
CA LEU A 49 -7.59 5.93 1.89
C LEU A 49 -7.20 7.33 1.42
N GLU A 50 -5.91 7.55 1.11
CA GLU A 50 -5.45 8.81 0.53
C GLU A 50 -6.13 9.09 -0.82
N ALA A 51 -6.18 8.10 -1.71
CA ALA A 51 -6.77 8.23 -3.03
C ALA A 51 -8.29 8.48 -2.98
N ILE A 52 -9.02 7.78 -2.10
CA ILE A 52 -10.45 8.03 -1.85
C ILE A 52 -10.64 9.46 -1.34
N GLY A 53 -9.84 9.88 -0.36
CA GLY A 53 -9.92 11.23 0.19
C GLY A 53 -9.68 12.32 -0.86
N GLU A 54 -8.68 12.13 -1.74
CA GLU A 54 -8.43 13.05 -2.85
C GLU A 54 -9.59 13.05 -3.86
N ALA A 55 -10.07 11.88 -4.28
CA ALA A 55 -11.21 11.78 -5.19
C ALA A 55 -12.47 12.48 -4.66
N CYS A 56 -12.76 12.33 -3.37
CA CYS A 56 -13.89 13.00 -2.72
C CYS A 56 -13.74 14.53 -2.76
N ARG A 57 -12.53 15.06 -2.53
CA ARG A 57 -12.25 16.50 -2.64
C ARG A 57 -12.38 16.99 -4.08
N THR A 58 -11.82 16.24 -5.04
CA THR A 58 -11.85 16.57 -6.46
C THR A 58 -13.26 16.60 -7.03
N LEU A 59 -14.12 15.66 -6.62
CA LEU A 59 -15.50 15.53 -7.12
C LEU A 59 -16.55 16.25 -6.26
N GLY A 60 -16.15 16.79 -5.10
CA GLY A 60 -17.04 17.52 -4.20
C GLY A 60 -18.08 16.64 -3.48
N GLY A 61 -17.81 15.34 -3.30
CA GLY A 61 -18.76 14.41 -2.70
C GLY A 61 -18.14 13.07 -2.32
N TRP A 62 -18.79 12.35 -1.40
CA TRP A 62 -18.28 11.09 -0.86
C TRP A 62 -18.64 9.84 -1.70
N ARG A 63 -19.64 9.94 -2.58
CA ARG A 63 -20.07 8.85 -3.45
C ARG A 63 -19.25 8.82 -4.73
N LEU A 64 -18.41 7.80 -4.89
CA LEU A 64 -17.53 7.58 -6.04
C LEU A 64 -18.11 6.52 -7.01
N TRP A 65 -19.43 6.51 -7.16
CA TRP A 65 -20.22 5.48 -7.87
C TRP A 65 -19.98 5.36 -9.38
N GLN A 66 -19.25 6.31 -9.98
CA GLN A 66 -18.83 6.28 -11.37
C GLN A 66 -17.32 6.01 -11.53
N CYS A 67 -16.62 5.74 -10.43
CA CYS A 67 -15.18 5.65 -10.43
C CYS A 67 -14.67 4.21 -10.42
N THR A 68 -13.42 4.03 -10.87
CA THR A 68 -12.67 2.78 -10.70
C THR A 68 -11.45 3.02 -9.84
N LEU A 69 -11.21 2.15 -8.86
CA LEU A 69 -10.01 2.17 -8.03
C LEU A 69 -8.96 1.20 -8.59
N TYR A 70 -7.71 1.63 -8.70
CA TYR A 70 -6.57 0.81 -9.08
C TYR A 70 -5.50 0.87 -7.99
N VAL A 71 -5.16 -0.27 -7.37
CA VAL A 71 -4.17 -0.34 -6.29
C VAL A 71 -3.12 -1.43 -6.55
N THR A 72 -1.86 -1.19 -6.21
CA THR A 72 -0.78 -2.15 -6.53
C THR A 72 -0.81 -3.42 -5.69
N LEU A 73 -1.43 -3.40 -4.51
CA LEU A 73 -1.57 -4.52 -3.60
C LEU A 73 -3.04 -4.72 -3.23
N GLU A 74 -3.47 -5.96 -3.04
CA GLU A 74 -4.81 -6.30 -2.58
C GLU A 74 -5.20 -5.49 -1.32
N PRO A 75 -6.40 -4.85 -1.30
CA PRO A 75 -6.82 -4.03 -0.16
C PRO A 75 -6.93 -4.83 1.13
N CYS A 76 -6.51 -4.23 2.26
CA CYS A 76 -6.72 -4.79 3.59
C CYS A 76 -8.16 -4.52 4.11
N PRO A 77 -8.58 -5.08 5.28
CA PRO A 77 -9.94 -4.89 5.79
C PRO A 77 -10.37 -3.42 5.95
N MET A 78 -9.46 -2.56 6.38
CA MET A 78 -9.71 -1.13 6.53
C MET A 78 -10.01 -0.47 5.18
N CYS A 79 -9.18 -0.72 4.17
CA CYS A 79 -9.33 -0.17 2.84
C CYS A 79 -10.56 -0.73 2.13
N ALA A 80 -10.85 -2.03 2.29
CA ALA A 80 -12.06 -2.66 1.78
C ALA A 80 -13.33 -2.00 2.37
N GLY A 81 -13.37 -1.75 3.68
CA GLY A 81 -14.47 -1.01 4.30
C GLY A 81 -14.63 0.41 3.76
N ALA A 82 -13.52 1.12 3.49
CA ALA A 82 -13.57 2.45 2.89
C ALA A 82 -14.07 2.43 1.45
N ILE A 83 -13.67 1.44 0.65
CA ILE A 83 -14.15 1.22 -0.72
C ILE A 83 -15.67 1.05 -0.74
N LEU A 84 -16.21 0.22 0.16
CA LEU A 84 -17.64 0.01 0.30
C LEU A 84 -18.37 1.31 0.69
N ASN A 85 -17.87 2.02 1.69
CA ASN A 85 -18.46 3.30 2.14
C ASN A 85 -18.40 4.40 1.07
N ALA A 86 -17.39 4.37 0.20
CA ALA A 86 -17.27 5.29 -0.93
C ALA A 86 -18.13 4.88 -2.14
N HIS A 87 -18.79 3.71 -2.10
CA HIS A 87 -19.60 3.17 -3.20
C HIS A 87 -18.81 3.04 -4.53
N LEU A 88 -17.54 2.64 -4.47
CA LEU A 88 -16.71 2.42 -5.67
C LEU A 88 -17.15 1.14 -6.40
N PRO A 89 -17.76 1.18 -7.59
CA PRO A 89 -18.30 -0.01 -8.27
C PRO A 89 -17.25 -0.96 -8.81
N ARG A 90 -16.00 -0.54 -8.92
CA ARG A 90 -14.93 -1.35 -9.50
C ARG A 90 -13.61 -1.17 -8.77
N VAL A 91 -13.01 -2.29 -8.40
CA VAL A 91 -11.71 -2.39 -7.73
C VAL A 91 -10.79 -3.27 -8.56
N VAL A 92 -9.65 -2.72 -8.94
CA VAL A 92 -8.62 -3.42 -9.69
C VAL A 92 -7.35 -3.43 -8.85
N PHE A 93 -6.81 -4.61 -8.56
CA PHE A 93 -5.56 -4.73 -7.81
C PHE A 93 -4.49 -5.53 -8.54
N GLY A 94 -3.24 -5.25 -8.19
CA GLY A 94 -2.06 -5.90 -8.76
C GLY A 94 -1.74 -7.22 -8.07
N ALA A 95 -0.88 -7.16 -7.05
CA ALA A 95 -0.46 -8.33 -6.29
C ALA A 95 -1.49 -8.74 -5.23
N LYS A 96 -1.62 -10.05 -4.98
CA LYS A 96 -2.38 -10.58 -3.84
C LYS A 96 -1.66 -10.32 -2.51
N ASP A 97 -2.42 -10.26 -1.43
CA ASP A 97 -1.90 -10.26 -0.06
C ASP A 97 -2.44 -11.47 0.73
N PRO A 98 -1.70 -12.59 0.76
CA PRO A 98 -2.09 -13.79 1.50
C PRO A 98 -2.21 -13.59 3.02
N LYS A 99 -1.62 -12.52 3.58
CA LYS A 99 -1.58 -12.30 5.03
C LYS A 99 -2.68 -11.36 5.50
N SER A 100 -3.02 -10.35 4.71
CA SER A 100 -3.96 -9.32 5.13
C SER A 100 -4.98 -8.88 4.07
N GLY A 101 -4.98 -9.52 2.89
CA GLY A 101 -5.88 -9.19 1.79
C GLY A 101 -7.35 -9.51 2.12
N ALA A 102 -8.22 -8.52 1.89
CA ALA A 102 -9.65 -8.59 2.19
C ALA A 102 -10.54 -8.60 0.93
N ALA A 103 -9.96 -8.93 -0.23
CA ALA A 103 -10.65 -9.06 -1.51
C ALA A 103 -10.52 -10.50 -2.08
N GLY A 104 -10.45 -11.49 -1.18
CA GLY A 104 -10.45 -12.91 -1.51
C GLY A 104 -9.24 -13.71 -1.02
N SER A 105 -8.17 -13.08 -0.52
CA SER A 105 -7.01 -13.82 0.01
C SER A 105 -7.22 -14.37 1.43
N LEU A 106 -7.34 -13.49 2.44
CA LEU A 106 -7.63 -13.91 3.81
C LEU A 106 -9.14 -13.98 4.05
N VAL A 107 -9.86 -12.99 3.54
CA VAL A 107 -11.30 -12.83 3.62
C VAL A 107 -11.78 -12.08 2.38
N ASP A 108 -13.06 -12.18 2.05
CA ASP A 108 -13.68 -11.35 1.02
C ASP A 108 -14.72 -10.43 1.67
N LEU A 109 -14.28 -9.23 2.07
CA LEU A 109 -15.17 -8.22 2.65
C LEU A 109 -15.97 -7.48 1.58
N LEU A 110 -15.45 -7.41 0.36
CA LEU A 110 -16.11 -6.68 -0.74
C LEU A 110 -17.36 -7.41 -1.24
N HIS A 111 -17.47 -8.72 -1.02
CA HIS A 111 -18.64 -9.53 -1.39
C HIS A 111 -19.42 -10.11 -0.21
N LEU A 112 -19.40 -9.45 0.96
CA LEU A 112 -20.29 -9.85 2.06
C LEU A 112 -21.78 -9.73 1.67
N PRO A 113 -22.65 -10.65 2.10
CA PRO A 113 -24.08 -10.56 1.85
C PRO A 113 -24.72 -9.29 2.42
N GLY A 114 -25.55 -8.62 1.63
CA GLY A 114 -26.31 -7.43 2.07
C GLY A 114 -25.57 -6.10 1.96
N CYS A 115 -24.30 -6.10 1.55
CA CYS A 115 -23.54 -4.90 1.25
C CYS A 115 -23.65 -4.51 -0.23
N PHE A 116 -23.24 -3.30 -0.57
CA PHE A 116 -22.85 -2.96 -1.93
C PHE A 116 -21.69 -3.86 -2.36
N GLN A 117 -21.71 -4.38 -3.59
CA GLN A 117 -20.72 -5.35 -4.07
C GLN A 117 -20.06 -4.85 -5.35
N PRO A 118 -18.80 -4.39 -5.28
CA PRO A 118 -18.08 -3.93 -6.45
C PRO A 118 -17.60 -5.09 -7.33
N GLU A 119 -17.40 -4.84 -8.62
CA GLU A 119 -16.61 -5.74 -9.47
C GLU A 119 -15.15 -5.70 -9.02
N VAL A 120 -14.57 -6.87 -8.74
CA VAL A 120 -13.17 -6.99 -8.31
C VAL A 120 -12.34 -7.74 -9.35
N SER A 121 -11.24 -7.13 -9.81
CA SER A 121 -10.26 -7.74 -10.71
C SER A 121 -8.86 -7.72 -10.10
N GLY A 122 -8.31 -8.89 -9.80
CA GLY A 122 -6.93 -9.05 -9.32
C GLY A 122 -5.95 -9.46 -10.41
N GLY A 123 -4.64 -9.35 -10.14
CA GLY A 123 -3.60 -9.89 -11.01
C GLY A 123 -3.04 -8.91 -12.05
N ILE A 124 -3.51 -7.66 -12.08
CA ILE A 124 -3.12 -6.70 -13.12
C ILE A 124 -1.70 -6.17 -12.86
N LEU A 125 -0.76 -6.50 -13.75
CA LEU A 125 0.67 -6.23 -13.54
C LEU A 125 1.19 -6.84 -12.21
N GLU A 126 0.68 -8.01 -11.84
CA GLU A 126 1.00 -8.69 -10.58
C GLU A 126 2.50 -8.90 -10.36
N ALA A 127 3.23 -9.31 -11.40
CA ALA A 127 4.66 -9.55 -11.31
C ALA A 127 5.42 -8.27 -10.91
N GLU A 128 5.06 -7.14 -11.51
CA GLU A 128 5.68 -5.83 -11.25
C GLU A 128 5.33 -5.32 -9.85
N CYS A 129 4.06 -5.45 -9.45
CA CYS A 129 3.59 -5.07 -8.12
C CYS A 129 4.23 -5.90 -7.01
N SER A 130 4.30 -7.22 -7.20
CA SER A 130 4.94 -8.14 -6.25
C SER A 130 6.44 -7.90 -6.16
N GLN A 131 7.07 -7.56 -7.28
CA GLN A 131 8.51 -7.30 -7.32
C GLN A 131 8.88 -6.07 -6.49
N ALA A 132 8.09 -4.99 -6.59
CA ALA A 132 8.30 -3.79 -5.78
C ALA A 132 8.32 -4.09 -4.27
N LEU A 133 7.36 -4.89 -3.78
CA LEU A 133 7.30 -5.33 -2.38
C LEU A 133 8.50 -6.20 -2.00
N ARG A 134 8.86 -7.17 -2.84
CA ARG A 134 10.00 -8.06 -2.60
C ARG A 134 11.31 -7.30 -2.47
N ASP A 135 11.56 -6.36 -3.37
CA ASP A 135 12.78 -5.57 -3.37
C ASP A 135 12.86 -4.65 -2.15
N PHE A 136 11.76 -3.98 -1.80
CA PHE A 136 11.70 -3.14 -0.60
C PHE A 136 12.04 -3.92 0.68
N PHE A 137 11.39 -5.06 0.91
CA PHE A 137 11.68 -5.86 2.11
C PHE A 137 13.06 -6.53 2.07
N ARG A 138 13.62 -6.82 0.88
CA ARG A 138 15.01 -7.29 0.75
C ARG A 138 15.97 -6.20 1.24
N THR A 139 15.81 -4.97 0.75
CA THR A 139 16.64 -3.83 1.16
C THR A 139 16.54 -3.57 2.67
N LEU A 140 15.33 -3.62 3.26
CA LEU A 140 15.15 -3.45 4.71
C LEU A 140 15.88 -4.53 5.52
N ARG A 141 15.82 -5.80 5.10
CA ARG A 141 16.54 -6.90 5.78
C ARG A 141 18.05 -6.72 5.68
N GLN A 142 18.55 -6.32 4.52
CA GLN A 142 19.99 -6.07 4.31
C GLN A 142 20.48 -4.89 5.16
N ALA A 143 19.74 -3.79 5.21
CA ALA A 143 20.07 -2.64 6.06
C ALA A 143 20.13 -3.05 7.53
N ARG A 144 19.15 -3.82 8.02
CA ARG A 144 19.13 -4.30 9.41
C ARG A 144 20.30 -5.23 9.74
N ALA A 145 20.69 -6.11 8.82
CA ALA A 145 21.87 -6.97 8.99
C ALA A 145 23.15 -6.11 9.09
N SER A 146 23.34 -5.15 8.18
CA SER A 146 24.51 -4.28 8.21
C SER A 146 24.63 -3.41 9.47
N CYS A 147 23.50 -2.95 10.03
CA CYS A 147 23.50 -2.22 11.31
C CYS A 147 23.87 -3.13 12.48
N LYS A 148 23.41 -4.39 12.48
CA LYS A 148 23.77 -5.36 13.52
C LYS A 148 25.27 -5.68 13.50
N ASP A 149 25.83 -5.88 12.31
CA ASP A 149 27.27 -6.10 12.14
C ASP A 149 28.10 -4.87 12.53
N ALA A 150 27.57 -3.66 12.34
CA ALA A 150 28.22 -2.41 12.72
C ALA A 150 28.16 -2.14 14.23
N ASP A 151 27.04 -2.48 14.88
CA ASP A 151 26.89 -2.37 16.33
C ASP A 151 27.73 -3.44 17.05
N GLU A 152 27.76 -4.68 16.56
CA GLU A 152 28.63 -5.76 17.10
C GLU A 152 30.12 -5.38 16.98
N LYS A 153 30.56 -4.81 15.85
CA LYS A 153 31.94 -4.32 15.68
C LYS A 153 32.27 -3.12 16.57
N LYS A 154 31.31 -2.22 16.83
CA LYS A 154 31.50 -1.11 17.78
C LYS A 154 31.62 -1.63 19.20
N GLU A 155 30.84 -2.63 19.58
CA GLU A 155 30.88 -3.26 20.89
C GLU A 155 32.21 -4.00 21.10
N GLU A 156 32.66 -4.80 20.13
CA GLU A 156 34.01 -5.42 20.14
C GLU A 156 35.14 -4.39 20.23
N THR A 157 35.03 -3.26 19.51
CA THR A 157 36.03 -2.18 19.58
C THR A 157 36.01 -1.47 20.94
N LEU A 158 34.83 -1.29 21.55
CA LEU A 158 34.68 -0.67 22.87
C LEU A 158 35.27 -1.54 23.98
N TYR A 159 35.07 -2.87 23.91
CA TYR A 159 35.68 -3.84 24.82
C TYR A 159 37.20 -3.97 24.63
N ALA A 160 37.70 -3.90 23.39
CA ALA A 160 39.14 -3.92 23.11
C ALA A 160 39.89 -2.68 23.65
N ILE A 161 39.20 -1.54 23.80
CA ILE A 161 39.79 -0.31 24.38
C ILE A 161 39.78 -0.35 25.91
N SER A 162 38.83 -1.06 26.55
CA SER A 162 38.77 -1.16 28.02
C SER A 162 39.84 -2.09 28.63
N ASP A 163 40.44 -2.98 27.84
CA ASP A 163 41.48 -3.91 28.31
C ASP A 163 42.90 -3.29 28.31
N HIS A 164 43.03 -1.99 27.99
CA HIS A 164 44.32 -1.27 27.92
C HIS A 164 44.39 -0.04 28.84
N VAL A 165 43.52 0.05 29.86
CA VAL A 165 43.58 1.07 30.93
C VAL A 165 43.71 0.40 32.29
#